data_AF-A0A660VIA9-F1
#
_entry.id   AF-A0A660VIA9-F1
#
_cell.length_a   1.000
_cell.length_b   1.000
_cell.length_c   1.000
_cell.angle_alpha   90.00
_cell.angle_beta   90.00
_cell.angle_gamma   90.00
#
_symmetry.space_group_name_H-M   'P 1'
#
loop_
_entity.id
_entity.type
_entity.pdbx_description
1 polymer ?
#
loop_
_entity_poly.entity_id
_entity_poly.type
_entity_poly.pdbx_seq_one_letter_code
_entity_poly.pdbx_strand_id
1 'polypeptide(L)'
;MTITEAGQVVRTRAAEISSMGRATNGVRVISVKKDDRLASIARVPPDEPGDDEDGEGDDGGGALQADGSPTPAPQGATSGDEAPGDEATDPNDAAPDADDSSPPGDTPRSDPPEGS
;
A
#
# COMPACT_ATOMS: atom_id res chain seq x y z
N MET A 1 -13.22 1.61 4.57
CA MET A 1 -14.22 1.13 5.54
C MET A 1 -13.80 -0.25 6.02
N THR A 2 -13.87 -0.50 7.32
CA THR A 2 -13.55 -1.80 7.94
C THR A 2 -14.76 -2.30 8.70
N ILE A 3 -15.05 -3.60 8.61
CA ILE A 3 -16.21 -4.23 9.25
C ILE A 3 -15.71 -5.40 10.09
N THR A 4 -16.09 -5.46 11.36
CA THR A 4 -15.76 -6.57 12.27
C THR A 4 -16.84 -7.67 12.27
N GLU A 5 -16.52 -8.86 12.78
CA GLU A 5 -17.48 -9.97 12.89
C GLU A 5 -18.64 -9.62 13.82
N ALA A 6 -18.40 -8.80 14.85
CA ALA A 6 -19.44 -8.28 15.73
C ALA A 6 -20.29 -7.14 15.11
N GLY A 7 -20.04 -6.77 13.85
CA GLY A 7 -20.78 -5.72 13.14
C GLY A 7 -20.33 -4.29 13.44
N GLN A 8 -19.15 -4.09 14.05
CA GLN A 8 -18.59 -2.75 14.20
C GLN A 8 -18.08 -2.27 12.84
N VAL A 9 -18.46 -1.04 12.47
CA VAL A 9 -18.10 -0.44 11.19
C VAL A 9 -17.37 0.87 11.43
N VAL A 10 -16.19 1.01 10.82
CA VAL A 10 -15.36 2.22 10.93
C VAL A 10 -15.02 2.75 9.53
N ARG A 11 -15.28 4.04 9.32
CA ARG A 11 -14.81 4.80 8.16
C ARG A 11 -13.46 5.43 8.51
N THR A 12 -12.49 5.31 7.62
CA THR A 12 -11.16 5.89 7.75
C THR A 12 -10.77 6.43 6.40
N ARG A 13 -10.31 7.68 6.33
CA ARG A 13 -9.84 8.25 5.06
C ARG A 13 -8.51 7.60 4.71
N ALA A 14 -8.30 7.28 3.44
CA ALA A 14 -7.05 6.66 3.00
C ALA A 14 -5.82 7.53 3.31
N ALA A 15 -5.99 8.86 3.33
CA ALA A 15 -4.93 9.82 3.66
C ALA A 15 -4.48 9.77 5.13
N GLU A 16 -5.29 9.21 6.03
CA GLU A 16 -4.95 9.07 7.45
C GLU A 16 -4.10 7.81 7.72
N ILE A 17 -3.99 6.91 6.74
CA ILE A 17 -3.22 5.68 6.87
C ILE A 17 -1.77 5.96 6.45
N SER A 18 -0.83 5.69 7.35
CA SER A 18 0.61 5.87 7.08
C SER A 18 1.08 4.96 5.94
N SER A 19 1.77 5.55 4.97
CA SER A 19 2.44 4.80 3.89
C SER A 19 3.69 4.12 4.42
N MET A 20 3.74 2.79 4.35
CA MET A 20 4.88 1.99 4.79
C MET A 20 5.38 1.04 3.69
N GLY A 21 6.66 0.67 3.76
CA GLY A 21 7.27 -0.30 2.85
C GLY A 21 6.69 -1.71 3.00
N ARG A 22 6.86 -2.56 1.98
CA ARG A 22 6.29 -3.91 1.93
C ARG A 22 6.82 -4.84 3.03
N ALA A 23 8.07 -4.69 3.44
CA ALA A 23 8.71 -5.51 4.48
C ALA A 23 8.48 -4.91 5.88
N THR A 24 7.23 -4.67 6.25
CA THR A 24 6.85 -4.10 7.55
C THR A 24 5.62 -4.79 8.13
N ASN A 25 5.37 -4.60 9.44
CA ASN A 25 4.15 -5.07 10.11
C ASN A 25 2.95 -4.12 9.91
N GLY A 26 3.14 -3.01 9.19
CA GLY A 26 2.12 -1.99 8.99
C GLY A 26 1.72 -1.22 10.26
N VAL A 27 0.56 -0.58 10.21
CA VAL A 27 -0.04 0.19 11.30
C VAL A 27 -1.40 -0.38 11.69
N ARG A 28 -1.81 -0.14 12.94
CA ARG A 28 -3.16 -0.48 13.39
C ARG A 28 -4.15 0.58 12.92
N VAL A 29 -5.07 0.21 12.03
CA VAL A 29 -6.12 1.12 11.51
C VAL A 29 -7.32 1.21 12.45
N ILE A 30 -7.69 0.11 13.12
CA ILE A 30 -8.80 0.08 14.09
C ILE A 30 -8.40 -0.65 15.37
N SER A 31 -9.02 -0.28 16.48
CA SER A 31 -8.94 -1.05 17.74
C SER A 31 -10.14 -1.99 17.83
N VAL A 32 -9.87 -3.30 17.90
CA VAL A 32 -10.91 -4.32 18.08
C VAL A 32 -10.95 -4.80 19.53
N LYS A 33 -12.13 -5.27 19.98
CA LYS A 33 -12.29 -5.92 21.28
C LYS A 33 -11.55 -7.26 21.29
N LYS A 34 -11.26 -7.77 22.50
CA LYS A 34 -10.39 -8.95 22.70
C LYS A 34 -10.85 -10.21 21.95
N ASP A 35 -12.15 -10.39 21.78
CA ASP A 35 -12.77 -11.55 21.13
C ASP A 35 -13.44 -11.19 19.79
N ASP A 36 -13.12 -10.02 19.21
CA ASP A 36 -13.64 -9.58 17.91
C ASP A 36 -12.52 -9.61 16.86
N ARG A 37 -12.91 -9.78 15.59
CA ARG A 37 -11.98 -9.90 14.47
C ARG A 37 -12.44 -9.04 13.31
N LEU A 38 -11.47 -8.62 12.49
CA LEU A 38 -11.77 -7.94 11.24
C LEU A 38 -12.35 -8.95 10.25
N ALA A 39 -13.59 -8.71 9.80
CA ALA A 39 -14.27 -9.56 8.84
C ALA A 39 -13.99 -9.12 7.39
N SER A 40 -14.06 -7.81 7.11
CA SER A 40 -13.81 -7.30 5.75
C SER A 40 -13.34 -5.85 5.71
N ILE A 41 -12.78 -5.48 4.56
CA ILE A 41 -12.40 -4.12 4.20
C ILE A 41 -13.06 -3.78 2.87
N ALA A 42 -13.66 -2.59 2.78
CA ALA A 42 -14.25 -2.07 1.56
C ALA A 42 -13.72 -0.65 1.30
N ARG A 43 -13.43 -0.36 0.03
CA ARG A 43 -13.19 1.01 -0.44
C ARG A 43 -14.55 1.65 -0.73
N VAL A 44 -14.76 2.83 -0.16
CA VAL A 44 -15.99 3.62 -0.35
C VAL A 44 -15.59 4.93 -1.01
N PRO A 45 -16.28 5.37 -2.08
CA PRO A 45 -16.09 6.70 -2.63
C PRO A 45 -16.32 7.77 -1.55
N PRO A 46 -15.65 8.93 -1.64
CA PRO A 46 -16.02 10.07 -0.80
C PRO A 46 -17.47 10.49 -1.11
N ASP A 47 -18.19 10.90 -0.07
CA ASP A 47 -19.49 11.53 -0.23
C ASP A 47 -19.30 12.88 -0.99
N GLU A 48 -20.24 13.24 -1.86
CA GLU A 48 -20.16 14.53 -2.58
C GLU A 48 -20.18 15.68 -1.56
N PRO A 49 -19.39 16.76 -1.76
CA PRO A 49 -19.30 17.84 -0.80
C PRO A 49 -20.66 18.55 -0.69
N GLY A 50 -21.43 18.23 0.33
CA GLY A 50 -22.77 18.79 0.50
C GLY A 50 -23.59 18.35 1.72
N ASP A 51 -23.17 17.36 2.51
CA ASP A 51 -24.03 16.83 3.60
C ASP A 51 -23.26 16.29 4.84
N ASP A 52 -22.15 16.92 5.22
CA ASP A 52 -21.44 16.58 6.47
C ASP A 52 -21.93 17.49 7.63
N GLU A 53 -23.01 17.09 8.31
CA GLU A 53 -23.30 17.53 9.69
C GLU A 53 -22.47 16.66 10.66
N ASP A 54 -21.15 16.92 10.73
CA ASP A 54 -20.26 16.25 11.68
C ASP A 54 -20.54 16.73 13.12
N GLY A 55 -21.13 15.85 13.92
CA GLY A 55 -21.29 16.03 15.36
C GLY A 55 -19.96 16.03 16.10
N GLU A 56 -19.73 17.10 16.86
CA GLU A 56 -18.56 17.36 17.70
C GLU A 56 -18.34 16.24 18.74
N GLY A 57 -17.25 15.50 18.60
CA GLY A 57 -16.70 14.64 19.64
C GLY A 57 -15.61 15.39 20.41
N ASP A 58 -15.99 15.93 21.56
CA ASP A 58 -15.11 16.51 22.57
C ASP A 58 -14.19 15.41 23.16
N ASP A 59 -12.94 15.36 22.71
CA ASP A 59 -11.86 14.65 23.40
C ASP A 59 -10.92 15.68 24.04
N GLY A 60 -11.37 16.22 25.19
CA GLY A 60 -10.59 17.07 26.08
C GLY A 60 -9.37 16.34 26.65
N GLY A 61 -8.26 16.33 25.90
CA GLY A 61 -6.96 15.81 26.30
C GLY A 61 -5.87 16.90 26.37
N GLY A 62 -6.11 17.96 27.15
CA GLY A 62 -5.15 19.04 27.35
C GLY A 62 -4.18 18.79 28.50
N ALA A 63 -2.92 18.47 28.19
CA ALA A 63 -1.76 18.80 29.03
C ALA A 63 -0.49 18.85 28.16
N LEU A 64 -0.29 20.00 27.52
CA LEU A 64 0.98 20.39 26.89
C LEU A 64 1.98 20.73 28.00
N GLN A 65 3.10 20.01 28.08
CA GLN A 65 4.31 20.51 28.72
C GLN A 65 5.36 20.73 27.63
N ALA A 66 5.76 21.98 27.53
CA ALA A 66 6.80 22.47 26.64
C ALA A 66 8.13 22.46 27.36
N ASP A 67 9.18 21.92 26.74
CA ASP A 67 10.54 22.45 26.87
C ASP A 67 11.46 21.96 25.74
N GLY A 68 12.28 22.89 25.24
CA GLY A 68 13.63 22.56 24.80
C GLY A 68 13.85 22.21 23.33
N SER A 69 13.69 23.16 22.41
CA SER A 69 14.44 23.11 21.14
C SER A 69 15.92 23.41 21.40
N PRO A 70 16.84 22.64 20.81
CA PRO A 70 18.06 23.22 20.27
C PRO A 70 17.99 23.21 18.75
N THR A 71 18.06 24.41 18.17
CA THR A 71 18.32 24.64 16.75
C THR A 71 19.73 24.17 16.40
N PRO A 72 19.93 23.23 15.47
CA PRO A 72 21.24 23.06 14.86
C PRO A 72 21.44 24.12 13.77
N ALA A 73 22.51 24.91 13.90
CA ALA A 73 22.96 25.86 12.89
C ALA A 73 23.43 25.15 11.61
N PRO A 74 23.18 25.71 10.40
CA PRO A 74 23.78 25.18 9.18
C PRO A 74 25.24 25.65 9.09
N GLN A 75 26.18 24.72 9.23
CA GLN A 75 27.58 24.95 8.85
C GLN A 75 27.76 24.43 7.42
N GLY A 76 27.95 25.37 6.49
CA GLY A 76 28.42 25.08 5.14
C GLY A 76 29.95 25.02 5.05
N ALA A 77 30.41 24.62 3.86
CA ALA A 77 31.78 24.41 3.37
C ALA A 77 32.24 22.93 3.51
N THR A 78 32.75 22.22 2.51
CA THR A 78 33.40 22.60 1.24
C THR A 78 33.28 21.50 0.17
N SER A 79 33.48 21.92 -1.07
CA SER A 79 33.76 21.18 -2.31
C SER A 79 34.61 19.91 -2.19
N GLY A 80 34.36 18.94 -3.08
CA GLY A 80 35.31 17.86 -3.37
C GLY A 80 34.76 16.76 -4.27
N ASP A 81 35.16 16.84 -5.55
CA ASP A 81 35.47 15.72 -6.44
C ASP A 81 34.32 14.92 -7.09
N GLU A 82 34.14 15.19 -8.39
CA GLU A 82 33.46 14.29 -9.33
C GLU A 82 34.31 13.02 -9.51
N ALA A 83 33.69 11.85 -9.30
CA ALA A 83 34.16 10.62 -9.91
C ALA A 83 33.04 10.09 -10.82
N PRO A 84 33.28 9.87 -12.13
CA PRO A 84 32.33 9.14 -12.95
C PRO A 84 32.37 7.67 -12.51
N GLY A 85 31.30 7.23 -11.84
CA GLY A 85 31.07 5.82 -11.57
C GLY A 85 30.60 5.14 -12.84
N ASP A 86 31.41 4.19 -13.30
CA ASP A 86 31.15 3.16 -14.30
C ASP A 86 29.66 2.85 -14.52
N GLU A 87 29.23 3.02 -15.76
CA GLU A 87 27.99 2.48 -16.31
C GLU A 87 28.01 0.95 -16.15
N ALA A 88 27.37 0.45 -15.09
CA ALA A 88 27.09 -0.97 -14.96
C ALA A 88 26.10 -1.35 -16.06
N THR A 89 26.60 -1.93 -17.15
CA THR A 89 25.77 -2.62 -18.13
C THR A 89 25.02 -3.74 -17.41
N ASP A 90 23.68 -3.64 -17.38
CA ASP A 90 22.83 -4.67 -16.82
C ASP A 90 22.97 -5.93 -17.69
N PRO A 91 23.44 -7.08 -17.16
CA PRO A 91 23.51 -8.32 -17.93
C PRO A 91 22.13 -8.83 -18.39
N ASN A 92 21.05 -8.19 -17.95
CA ASN A 92 19.67 -8.50 -18.32
C ASN A 92 19.10 -7.59 -19.44
N ASP A 93 19.89 -6.66 -20.00
CA ASP A 93 19.52 -5.87 -21.20
C ASP A 93 19.83 -6.61 -22.52
N ALA A 94 20.31 -7.85 -22.44
CA ALA A 94 20.24 -8.76 -23.55
C ALA A 94 18.75 -9.04 -23.83
N ALA A 95 18.22 -8.38 -24.87
CA ALA A 95 16.92 -8.67 -25.44
C ALA A 95 16.71 -10.19 -25.47
N PRO A 96 15.55 -10.73 -25.02
CA PRO A 96 15.27 -12.13 -25.27
C PRO A 96 15.25 -12.30 -26.78
N ASP A 97 16.28 -12.98 -27.29
CA ASP A 97 16.29 -13.50 -28.64
C ASP A 97 14.96 -14.20 -28.84
N ALA A 98 14.19 -13.70 -29.81
CA ALA A 98 12.95 -14.29 -30.24
C ALA A 98 13.28 -15.65 -30.86
N ASP A 99 13.38 -16.70 -30.05
CA ASP A 99 13.24 -18.07 -30.54
C ASP A 99 11.75 -18.34 -30.70
N ASP A 100 11.28 -17.97 -31.90
CA ASP A 100 10.12 -18.52 -32.55
C ASP A 100 10.29 -20.04 -32.70
N SER A 101 9.93 -20.76 -31.64
CA SER A 101 9.60 -22.18 -31.73
C SER A 101 8.21 -22.38 -31.14
N SER A 102 7.21 -21.90 -31.88
CA SER A 102 5.84 -22.38 -31.75
C SER A 102 5.85 -23.92 -31.78
N PRO A 103 5.40 -24.65 -30.74
CA PRO A 103 5.13 -26.07 -30.90
C PRO A 103 3.95 -26.19 -31.89
N PRO A 104 4.01 -27.03 -32.93
CA PRO A 104 2.79 -27.33 -33.67
C PRO A 104 1.81 -27.95 -32.66
N GLY A 105 0.64 -27.32 -32.55
CA GLY A 105 -0.47 -27.87 -31.80
C GLY A 105 -0.85 -29.20 -32.41
N ASP A 106 -0.37 -30.29 -31.83
CA ASP A 106 -0.94 -31.62 -32.04
C ASP A 106 -2.22 -31.66 -31.21
N THR A 107 -3.29 -31.07 -31.76
CA THR A 107 -4.63 -31.37 -31.29
C THR A 107 -4.92 -32.80 -31.71
N PRO A 108 -5.08 -33.77 -30.79
CA PRO A 108 -5.56 -35.08 -31.18
C PRO A 108 -6.93 -34.92 -31.85
N ARG A 109 -7.06 -35.55 -33.02
CA ARG A 109 -8.30 -35.69 -33.79
C ARG A 109 -9.45 -36.01 -32.84
N SER A 110 -10.50 -35.21 -32.94
CA SER A 110 -11.81 -35.52 -32.38
C SER A 110 -12.34 -36.79 -33.04
N ASP A 111 -12.40 -37.89 -32.31
CA ASP A 111 -13.29 -39.00 -32.63
C ASP A 111 -14.58 -38.82 -31.83
N PRO A 112 -15.73 -38.54 -32.47
CA PRO A 112 -17.02 -38.75 -31.83
C PRO A 112 -17.32 -40.27 -31.81
N PRO A 113 -17.76 -40.86 -30.69
CA PRO A 113 -18.35 -42.18 -30.76
C PRO A 113 -19.73 -42.08 -31.42
N GLU A 114 -19.81 -42.49 -32.69
CA GLU A 114 -21.08 -42.91 -33.29
C GLU A 114 -21.52 -44.24 -32.65
N GLY A 115 -22.64 -44.18 -31.93
CA GLY A 115 -23.67 -45.22 -31.84
C GLY A 115 -23.30 -46.63 -31.35
N SER A 116 -23.87 -47.02 -30.20
CA SER A 116 -24.90 -48.08 -30.08
C SER A 116 -25.54 -48.05 -28.70
#